data_AF-A0A838H506-F1
#
_entry.id   AF-A0A838H506-F1
#
_cell.length_a   1.000
_cell.length_b   1.000
_cell.length_c   1.000
_cell.angle_alpha   90.00
_cell.angle_beta   90.00
_cell.angle_gamma   90.00
#
_symmetry.space_group_name_H-M   'P 1'
#
loop_
_entity.id
_entity.type
_entity.pdbx_description
1 polymer ?
#
loop_
_entity_poly.entity_id
_entity_poly.type
_entity_poly.pdbx_seq_one_letter_code
_entity_poly.pdbx_strand_id
1 'polypeptide(L)'
;MVDCGRYEPLHSAWVDGELNRGERADMAAHLQVCGRCRSRINGLRVTAAMVASLPPRQMPDGLLGDIGTPAAVAGTVRHHPSAAAVRRG
;
A
#
# COMPACT_ATOMS: atom_id res chain seq x y z
N MET A 1 -15.71 15.85 -12.42
CA MET A 1 -15.04 15.74 -11.11
C MET A 1 -15.12 14.28 -10.69
N VAL A 2 -14.13 13.47 -11.07
CA VAL A 2 -14.09 12.04 -10.72
C VAL A 2 -13.77 11.94 -9.24
N ASP A 3 -14.57 11.20 -8.47
CA ASP A 3 -14.49 11.12 -7.02
C ASP A 3 -13.12 10.58 -6.56
N CYS A 4 -12.20 11.51 -6.27
CA CYS A 4 -10.87 11.19 -5.78
C CYS A 4 -10.91 10.65 -4.33
N GLY A 5 -11.98 10.94 -3.58
CA GLY A 5 -12.11 10.52 -2.18
C GLY A 5 -12.15 9.00 -2.05
N ARG A 6 -12.77 8.31 -3.01
CA ARG A 6 -12.75 6.84 -3.09
C ARG A 6 -11.35 6.24 -3.20
N TYR A 7 -10.42 6.95 -3.85
CA TYR A 7 -9.09 6.41 -4.17
C TYR A 7 -8.00 6.82 -3.18
N GLU A 8 -8.22 7.88 -2.40
CA GLU A 8 -7.26 8.36 -1.41
C GLU A 8 -6.82 7.29 -0.40
N PRO A 9 -7.71 6.46 0.17
CA PRO A 9 -7.31 5.37 1.06
C PRO A 9 -6.45 4.29 0.39
N LEU A 10 -6.53 4.15 -0.93
CA LEU A 10 -5.83 3.13 -1.71
C LEU A 10 -4.42 3.57 -2.13
N HIS A 11 -4.03 4.82 -1.89
CA HIS A 11 -2.75 5.35 -2.36
C HIS A 11 -1.52 4.64 -1.78
N SER A 12 -1.50 4.33 -0.48
CA SER A 12 -0.37 3.60 0.13
C SER A 12 -0.30 2.19 -0.42
N ALA A 13 -1.41 1.43 -0.32
CA ALA A 13 -1.48 0.07 -0.84
C ALA A 13 -1.15 -0.03 -2.34
N TRP A 14 -1.43 1.01 -3.13
CA TRP A 14 -0.98 1.09 -4.52
C TRP A 14 0.54 1.18 -4.65
N VAL A 15 1.19 2.02 -3.84
CA VAL A 15 2.66 2.19 -3.82
C VAL A 15 3.34 0.93 -3.29
N ASP A 16 2.77 0.32 -2.25
CA ASP A 16 3.30 -0.87 -1.58
C ASP A 16 2.99 -2.18 -2.34
N GLY A 17 2.11 -2.13 -3.34
CA GLY A 17 1.75 -3.27 -4.18
C GLY A 17 0.73 -4.22 -3.57
N GLU A 18 0.01 -3.80 -2.53
CA GLU A 18 -0.90 -4.62 -1.72
C GLU A 18 -2.35 -4.67 -2.23
N LEU A 19 -2.68 -3.86 -3.25
CA LEU A 19 -4.01 -3.88 -3.85
C LEU A 19 -4.30 -5.19 -4.56
N ASN A 20 -5.54 -5.66 -4.44
CA ASN A 20 -6.00 -6.80 -5.21
C ASN A 20 -6.14 -6.46 -6.71
N ARG A 21 -6.33 -7.48 -7.56
CA ARG A 21 -6.38 -7.29 -9.02
C ARG A 21 -7.45 -6.29 -9.47
N GLY A 22 -8.63 -6.33 -8.87
CA GLY A 22 -9.75 -5.44 -9.19
C GLY A 22 -9.48 -4.00 -8.74
N GLU A 23 -9.05 -3.81 -7.50
CA GLU A 23 -8.68 -2.50 -6.96
C GLU A 23 -7.55 -1.85 -7.77
N ARG A 24 -6.57 -2.66 -8.19
CA ARG A 24 -5.47 -2.20 -9.03
C ARG A 24 -5.95 -1.77 -10.41
N ALA A 25 -6.89 -2.49 -11.03
CA ALA A 25 -7.45 -2.10 -12.32
C ALA A 25 -8.25 -0.79 -12.21
N ASP A 26 -9.12 -0.67 -11.21
CA ASP A 26 -9.91 0.54 -10.94
C ASP A 26 -9.02 1.76 -10.67
N MET A 27 -8.01 1.59 -9.82
CA MET A 27 -7.03 2.62 -9.49
C MET A 27 -6.22 3.04 -10.72
N ALA A 28 -5.78 2.08 -11.54
CA ALA A 28 -5.05 2.37 -12.77
C ALA A 28 -5.90 3.18 -13.75
N ALA A 29 -7.18 2.85 -13.92
CA ALA A 29 -8.10 3.60 -14.77
C ALA A 29 -8.28 5.04 -14.27
N HIS A 30 -8.44 5.25 -12.95
CA HIS A 30 -8.52 6.59 -12.38
C HIS A 30 -7.25 7.42 -12.62
N LEU A 31 -6.07 6.81 -12.48
CA LEU A 31 -4.79 7.49 -12.68
C LEU A 31 -4.53 7.91 -14.13
N GLN A 32 -5.18 7.29 -15.11
CA GLN A 32 -5.09 7.77 -16.49
C GLN A 32 -5.67 9.18 -16.67
N VAL A 33 -6.74 9.49 -15.91
CA VAL A 33 -7.51 10.72 -16.08
C VAL A 33 -7.28 11.75 -14.97
N CYS A 34 -6.72 11.35 -13.83
CA CYS A 34 -6.58 12.23 -12.66
C CYS A 34 -5.12 12.65 -12.40
N GLY A 35 -4.77 13.87 -12.80
CA GLY A 35 -3.47 14.49 -12.48
C GLY A 35 -3.21 14.61 -10.97
N ARG A 36 -4.22 14.99 -10.18
CA ARG A 36 -4.09 15.18 -8.73
C ARG A 36 -3.67 13.91 -7.99
N CYS A 37 -4.32 12.78 -8.29
CA CYS A 37 -3.98 11.51 -7.67
C CYS A 37 -2.61 10.99 -8.14
N ARG A 38 -2.24 11.22 -9.41
CA ARG A 38 -0.87 10.94 -9.90
C ARG A 38 0.19 11.71 -9.11
N SER A 39 0.00 13.01 -8.89
CA SER A 39 0.94 13.82 -8.11
C SER A 39 1.07 13.35 -6.67
N ARG A 40 -0.04 12.97 -6.02
CA ARG A 40 -0.04 12.42 -4.66
C ARG A 40 0.75 11.11 -4.56
N ILE A 41 0.52 10.17 -5.48
CA ILE A 41 1.27 8.90 -5.52
C ILE A 41 2.74 9.13 -5.79
N ASN A 42 3.08 10.08 -6.67
CA ASN A 42 4.47 10.44 -6.91
C ASN A 42 5.14 10.94 -5.62
N GLY A 43 4.45 11.79 -4.84
CA GLY A 43 4.93 12.23 -3.54
C GLY A 43 5.24 11.07 -2.59
N LEU A 44 4.33 10.10 -2.48
CA LEU A 44 4.55 8.89 -1.66
C LEU A 44 5.75 8.07 -2.13
N ARG A 45 5.91 7.88 -3.45
CA ARG A 45 7.06 7.16 -4.02
C ARG A 45 8.39 7.86 -3.74
N VAL A 46 8.42 9.19 -3.84
CA VAL A 46 9.62 9.98 -3.51
C VAL A 46 9.96 9.82 -2.03
N THR A 47 8.98 9.93 -1.13
CA THR A 47 9.19 9.70 0.30
C THR A 47 9.69 8.28 0.58
N ALA A 48 9.10 7.26 -0.05
CA ALA A 48 9.54 5.88 0.10
C ALA A 48 10.99 5.68 -0.37
N ALA A 49 11.37 6.29 -1.50
CA ALA A 49 12.75 6.27 -1.99
C ALA A 49 13.73 6.96 -1.04
N MET A 50 13.33 8.09 -0.43
CA MET A 50 14.15 8.76 0.58
C MET A 50 14.38 7.88 1.81
N VAL A 51 13.33 7.22 2.32
CA VAL A 51 13.45 6.27 3.44
C VAL A 51 14.32 5.08 3.06
N ALA A 52 14.14 4.52 1.86
CA ALA A 52 14.95 3.41 1.36
C ALA A 52 16.43 3.77 1.16
N SER A 53 16.75 5.06 1.01
CA SER A 53 18.12 5.55 0.86
C SER A 53 18.88 5.65 2.19
N LEU A 54 18.20 5.50 3.32
CA LEU A 54 18.85 5.52 4.63
C LEU A 54 19.81 4.33 4.76
N PRO A 55 20.96 4.50 5.44
CA PRO A 55 21.89 3.40 5.68
C PRO A 55 21.17 2.24 6.39
N PRO A 56 21.41 0.99 5.97
CA PRO A 56 20.87 -0.16 6.67
C PRO A 56 21.39 -0.15 8.11
N ARG A 57 20.48 -0.26 9.07
CA ARG A 57 20.85 -0.37 10.48
C ARG A 57 21.14 -1.84 10.77
N GLN A 58 22.25 -2.12 11.46
CA GLN A 58 22.54 -3.46 11.93
C GLN A 58 21.42 -3.89 12.88
N MET A 59 20.90 -5.09 12.64
CA MET A 59 19.90 -5.69 13.50
C MET A 59 20.57 -6.14 14.80
N PRO A 60 20.01 -5.87 15.99
CA PRO A 60 20.62 -6.28 17.24
C PRO A 60 20.84 -7.80 17.31
N ASP A 61 21.97 -8.20 17.88
CA ASP A 61 22.24 -9.60 18.17
C ASP A 61 21.16 -10.17 19.10
N GLY A 62 20.77 -11.43 18.88
CA GLY A 62 19.74 -12.11 19.66
C GLY A 62 18.30 -11.87 19.20
N LEU A 63 18.01 -10.84 18.38
CA LEU A 63 16.64 -10.55 17.94
C LEU A 63 16.01 -11.69 17.12
N LEU A 64 16.81 -12.42 16.32
CA LEU A 64 16.35 -13.61 15.58
C LEU A 64 16.06 -14.80 16.49
N GLY A 65 16.70 -14.87 17.66
CA GLY A 65 16.45 -15.93 18.65
C GLY A 65 15.08 -15.77 19.31
N ASP A 66 14.66 -14.53 19.54
CA ASP A 66 13.41 -14.20 20.24
C ASP A 66 12.18 -14.24 19.33
N ILE A 67 12.33 -14.03 18.01
CA ILE A 67 11.22 -14.02 17.05
C ILE A 67 10.89 -15.45 16.55
N GLY A 68 11.68 -16.46 16.93
CA GLY A 68 11.55 -17.82 16.41
C GLY A 68 11.95 -17.91 14.92
N THR A 69 12.16 -19.13 14.43
CA THR A 69 12.46 -19.36 13.01
C THR A 69 11.40 -18.69 12.12
N PRO A 70 11.76 -18.04 11.00
CA PRO A 70 10.79 -17.49 10.07
C PRO A 70 9.94 -18.65 9.54
N ALA A 71 8.78 -18.87 10.16
CA ALA A 71 7.72 -19.59 9.50
C ALA A 71 7.44 -18.83 8.21
N ALA A 72 7.50 -19.51 7.07
CA ALA A 72 7.00 -18.95 5.82
C ALA A 72 5.64 -18.33 6.15
N VAL A 73 5.55 -17.01 6.06
CA VAL A 73 4.29 -16.30 6.25
C VAL A 73 3.40 -16.73 5.09
N ALA A 74 2.69 -17.85 5.28
CA ALA A 74 1.47 -18.18 4.56
C ALA A 74 0.39 -17.22 5.09
N GLY A 75 0.66 -15.92 5.00
CA GLY A 75 -0.29 -14.88 5.27
C GLY A 75 -1.32 -14.95 4.17
N THR A 76 -2.47 -15.54 4.47
CA THR A 76 -3.65 -15.26 3.66
C THR A 76 -3.90 -13.77 3.81
N VAL A 77 -3.66 -13.02 2.74
CA VAL A 77 -4.05 -11.62 2.65
C VAL A 77 -5.54 -11.58 2.95
N ARG A 78 -5.91 -11.19 4.16
CA ARG A 78 -7.28 -10.80 4.46
C ARG A 78 -7.48 -9.50 3.70
N HIS A 79 -8.10 -9.59 2.53
CA HIS A 79 -8.65 -8.40 1.88
C HIS A 79 -9.58 -7.75 2.88
N HIS A 80 -9.12 -6.68 3.50
CA HIS A 80 -10.00 -5.81 4.24
C HIS A 80 -11.00 -5.29 3.21
N PRO A 81 -12.32 -5.45 3.41
CA PRO A 81 -13.27 -4.86 2.50
C PRO A 81 -13.00 -3.35 2.54
N SER A 82 -12.49 -2.82 1.43
CA SER A 82 -12.34 -1.39 1.23
C SER A 82 -13.69 -0.73 1.50
N ALA A 83 -13.66 0.48 2.06
CA ALA A 83 -14.76 1.22 2.68
C ALA A 83 -16.05 1.40 1.84
N ALA A 84 -16.14 0.82 0.64
CA ALA A 84 -17.34 0.72 -0.17
C ALA A 84 -18.40 -0.27 0.35
N ALA A 85 -18.04 -1.20 1.26
CA ALA A 85 -18.98 -2.24 1.73
C ALA A 85 -19.90 -1.80 2.90
N VAL A 86 -19.70 -0.64 3.52
CA VAL A 86 -20.62 -0.12 4.55
C VAL A 86 -21.73 0.69 3.87
N ARG A 87 -22.59 0.01 3.11
CA ARG A 87 -23.95 0.48 2.83
C ARG A 87 -24.90 -0.42 3.61
N ARG A 88 -25.31 0.10 4.77
CA ARG A 88 -26.41 -0.42 5.59
C ARG A 88 -27.70 -0.48 4.75
N GLY A 89 -28.40 -1.61 4.83
CA GLY A 89 -29.86 -1.64 4.73
C GLY A 89 -30.48 -1.16 6.03
#